data_AF-A0A9J7KUC9-F1
#
_entry.id   AF-A0A9J7KUC9-F1
#
_cell.length_a   1.000
_cell.length_b   1.000
_cell.length_c   1.000
_cell.angle_alpha   90.00
_cell.angle_beta   90.00
_cell.angle_gamma   90.00
#
_symmetry.space_group_name_H-M   'P 1'
#
loop_
_entity.id
_entity.type
_entity.pdbx_description
1 polymer ?
#
loop_
_entity_poly.entity_id
_entity_poly.type
_entity_poly.pdbx_seq_one_letter_code
_entity_poly.pdbx_strand_id
1 'polypeptide(L)'
;MYVEASGGTAGDTARLISAPLNTENNLCLNFNYHMYGTQVGTLNVYVKQRGNNSLGEAIFSRSDFQGDHWKFSELALPKREGFLQIVFETVRGSGAYGDIAIDDVGIITDACVRLTGGNTSAEGRVEVLHYGEWGTVCNDRWGDEDAQVVCRQLGFRYARPVSSQRSFGRGGGHIWLDQVACTGNESRLTDCPHNGWADHDCAHDEDASVSCYGKVDF
;
A
#
# COMPACT_ATOMS: atom_id res chain seq x y z
N MET A 1 -8.36 1.30 -16.82
CA MET A 1 -9.53 0.40 -16.98
C MET A 1 -10.76 1.08 -16.42
N TYR A 2 -11.93 0.90 -17.04
CA TYR A 2 -13.20 1.51 -16.64
C TYR A 2 -14.31 0.45 -16.67
N VAL A 3 -15.19 0.45 -15.66
CA VAL A 3 -16.35 -0.43 -15.60
C VAL A 3 -17.61 0.43 -15.41
N GLU A 4 -18.47 0.41 -16.43
CA GLU A 4 -19.67 1.25 -16.51
C GLU A 4 -20.76 0.78 -15.52
N ALA A 5 -21.23 1.67 -14.64
CA ALA A 5 -22.33 1.36 -13.72
C ALA A 5 -23.72 1.68 -14.28
N SER A 6 -23.89 1.92 -15.57
CA SER A 6 -25.22 2.17 -16.17
C SER A 6 -25.94 0.89 -16.67
N GLY A 7 -25.18 -0.16 -17.03
CA GLY A 7 -25.71 -1.43 -17.57
C GLY A 7 -25.46 -2.67 -16.70
N GLY A 8 -26.44 -3.57 -16.59
CA GLY A 8 -26.36 -4.82 -15.83
C GLY A 8 -27.20 -4.85 -14.54
N THR A 9 -27.10 -5.93 -13.77
CA THR A 9 -27.83 -6.17 -12.52
C THR A 9 -26.91 -5.94 -11.31
N ALA A 10 -27.45 -5.38 -10.22
CA ALA A 10 -26.70 -5.25 -8.98
C ALA A 10 -26.13 -6.63 -8.55
N GLY A 11 -24.85 -6.69 -8.22
CA GLY A 11 -24.11 -7.92 -7.94
C GLY A 11 -23.38 -8.53 -9.12
N ASP A 12 -23.60 -8.07 -10.36
CA ASP A 12 -22.81 -8.50 -11.52
C ASP A 12 -21.32 -8.18 -11.30
N THR A 13 -20.44 -9.04 -11.82
CA THR A 13 -18.99 -8.90 -11.62
C THR A 13 -18.25 -8.80 -12.94
N ALA A 14 -17.21 -7.96 -12.96
CA ALA A 14 -16.20 -7.92 -14.01
C ALA A 14 -14.82 -8.14 -13.38
N ARG A 15 -13.97 -8.90 -14.06
CA ARG A 15 -12.64 -9.29 -13.55
C ARG A 15 -11.54 -9.01 -14.56
N LEU A 16 -10.50 -8.31 -14.11
CA LEU A 16 -9.21 -8.24 -14.79
C LEU A 16 -8.23 -9.15 -14.08
N ILE A 17 -7.62 -10.08 -14.82
CA ILE A 17 -6.68 -11.06 -14.27
C ILE A 17 -5.31 -10.79 -14.88
N SER A 18 -4.29 -10.61 -14.04
CA SER A 18 -2.92 -10.36 -14.50
C SER A 18 -2.31 -11.58 -15.21
N ALA A 19 -1.22 -11.34 -15.93
CA ALA A 19 -0.28 -12.40 -16.27
C ALA A 19 0.26 -13.09 -14.99
N PRO A 20 0.70 -14.36 -15.06
CA PRO A 20 1.31 -15.02 -13.92
C PRO A 20 2.59 -14.31 -13.46
N LEU A 21 2.69 -14.05 -12.16
CA LEU A 21 3.82 -13.40 -11.50
C LEU A 21 4.61 -14.44 -10.70
N ASN A 22 5.93 -14.41 -10.79
CA ASN A 22 6.81 -15.18 -9.93
C ASN A 22 7.02 -14.44 -8.61
N THR A 23 6.87 -15.14 -7.48
CA THR A 23 7.01 -14.58 -6.13
C THR A 23 8.27 -15.03 -5.41
N GLU A 24 9.35 -15.27 -6.15
CA GLU A 24 10.69 -15.48 -5.58
C GLU A 24 11.10 -14.32 -4.66
N ASN A 25 10.76 -13.10 -5.05
CA ASN A 25 10.92 -11.88 -4.26
C ASN A 25 9.58 -11.44 -3.65
N ASN A 26 9.60 -10.59 -2.62
CA ASN A 26 8.37 -10.00 -2.11
C ASN A 26 7.84 -9.01 -3.13
N LEU A 27 6.54 -9.06 -3.39
CA LEU A 27 5.90 -8.19 -4.36
C LEU A 27 4.93 -7.25 -3.65
N CYS A 28 4.93 -6.00 -4.07
CA CYS A 28 3.92 -5.00 -3.72
C CYS A 28 3.17 -4.65 -4.99
N LEU A 29 1.85 -4.69 -4.91
CA LEU A 29 0.99 -4.13 -5.94
C LEU A 29 0.72 -2.68 -5.60
N ASN A 30 0.98 -1.78 -6.54
CA ASN A 30 0.49 -0.42 -6.47
C ASN A 30 -0.48 -0.12 -7.61
N PHE A 31 -1.44 0.77 -7.34
CA PHE A 31 -2.41 1.21 -8.35
C PHE A 31 -3.16 2.46 -7.86
N ASN A 32 -3.66 3.22 -8.83
CA ASN A 32 -4.61 4.31 -8.63
C ASN A 32 -6.04 3.82 -8.87
N TYR A 33 -7.00 4.26 -8.06
CA TYR A 33 -8.43 3.98 -8.24
C TYR A 33 -9.30 5.20 -7.98
N HIS A 34 -10.42 5.32 -8.70
CA HIS A 34 -11.44 6.35 -8.50
C HIS A 34 -12.81 5.68 -8.40
N MET A 35 -13.60 6.08 -7.39
CA MET A 35 -14.92 5.53 -7.10
C MET A 35 -15.85 6.67 -6.65
N TYR A 36 -16.56 7.24 -7.61
CA TYR A 36 -17.51 8.32 -7.39
C TYR A 36 -18.93 7.83 -7.63
N GLY A 37 -19.83 8.12 -6.69
CA GLY A 37 -21.22 7.64 -6.68
C GLY A 37 -21.55 6.86 -5.40
N THR A 38 -22.71 7.13 -4.80
CA THR A 38 -23.12 6.55 -3.50
C THR A 38 -23.52 5.09 -3.55
N GLN A 39 -23.67 4.52 -4.75
CA GLN A 39 -24.06 3.11 -4.97
C GLN A 39 -23.33 2.54 -6.19
N VAL A 40 -22.09 2.97 -6.41
CA VAL A 40 -21.27 2.57 -7.56
C VAL A 40 -20.85 1.09 -7.49
N GLY A 41 -20.87 0.49 -6.30
CA GLY A 41 -20.50 -0.89 -6.07
C GLY A 41 -19.17 -1.04 -5.36
N THR A 42 -18.50 -2.16 -5.57
CA THR A 42 -17.30 -2.55 -4.81
C THR A 42 -16.12 -2.84 -5.73
N LEU A 43 -14.94 -2.34 -5.38
CA LEU A 43 -13.67 -2.76 -5.95
C LEU A 43 -12.97 -3.72 -4.98
N ASN A 44 -12.73 -4.94 -5.42
CA ASN A 44 -11.97 -5.96 -4.70
C ASN A 44 -10.65 -6.26 -5.44
N VAL A 45 -9.61 -6.56 -4.67
CA VAL A 45 -8.36 -7.13 -5.19
C VAL A 45 -8.10 -8.46 -4.52
N TYR A 46 -7.90 -9.49 -5.33
CA TYR A 46 -7.57 -10.84 -4.87
C TYR A 46 -6.21 -11.28 -5.39
N VAL A 47 -5.61 -12.24 -4.69
CA VAL A 47 -4.40 -12.94 -5.13
C VAL A 47 -4.69 -14.43 -5.13
N LYS A 48 -4.65 -15.02 -6.32
CA LYS A 48 -4.91 -16.45 -6.53
C LYS A 48 -3.69 -17.15 -7.11
N GLN A 49 -3.56 -18.45 -6.82
CA GLN A 49 -2.57 -19.29 -7.52
C GLN A 49 -2.99 -19.53 -8.97
N ARG A 50 -2.01 -19.59 -9.87
CA ARG A 50 -2.25 -19.93 -11.28
C ARG A 50 -2.96 -21.29 -11.38
N GLY A 51 -4.05 -21.33 -12.14
CA GLY A 51 -4.85 -22.55 -12.32
C GLY A 51 -5.88 -22.81 -11.20
N ASN A 52 -5.83 -22.06 -10.10
CA ASN A 52 -6.90 -22.08 -9.10
C ASN A 52 -8.06 -21.18 -9.56
N ASN A 53 -9.28 -21.68 -9.41
CA ASN A 53 -10.52 -20.97 -9.74
C ASN A 53 -11.14 -20.25 -8.53
N SER A 54 -10.75 -20.63 -7.31
CA SER A 54 -11.14 -19.91 -6.10
C SER A 54 -10.27 -18.67 -5.92
N LEU A 55 -10.92 -17.53 -5.62
CA LEU A 55 -10.23 -16.26 -5.37
C LEU A 55 -9.68 -16.16 -3.94
N GLY A 56 -10.28 -16.88 -2.98
CA GLY A 56 -9.97 -16.72 -1.56
C GLY A 56 -10.46 -15.38 -0.99
N GLU A 57 -9.77 -14.89 0.04
CA GLU A 57 -10.08 -13.59 0.65
C GLU A 57 -9.49 -12.42 -0.15
N ALA A 58 -10.22 -11.31 -0.18
CA ALA A 58 -9.74 -10.08 -0.80
C ALA A 58 -8.64 -9.45 0.05
N ILE A 59 -7.52 -9.07 -0.57
CA ILE A 59 -6.44 -8.32 0.09
C ILE A 59 -6.73 -6.81 0.12
N PHE A 60 -7.73 -6.36 -0.64
CA PHE A 60 -8.24 -5.01 -0.63
C PHE A 60 -9.72 -5.02 -1.02
N SER A 61 -10.52 -4.19 -0.35
CA SER A 61 -11.93 -3.99 -0.69
C SER A 61 -12.34 -2.56 -0.33
N ARG A 62 -12.99 -1.86 -1.25
CA ARG A 62 -13.63 -0.56 -1.05
C ARG A 62 -14.99 -0.55 -1.73
N SER A 63 -15.98 0.06 -1.09
CA SER A 63 -17.36 0.10 -1.58
C SER A 63 -17.89 1.52 -1.64
N ASP A 64 -18.79 1.73 -2.59
CA ASP A 64 -19.57 2.94 -2.76
C ASP A 64 -18.68 4.19 -2.88
N PHE A 65 -19.16 5.31 -2.34
CA PHE A 65 -18.51 6.59 -2.49
C PHE A 65 -17.18 6.64 -1.73
N GLN A 66 -16.09 6.80 -2.47
CA GLN A 66 -14.76 6.98 -1.90
C GLN A 66 -14.30 8.45 -1.96
N GLY A 67 -14.98 9.30 -2.74
CA GLY A 67 -14.59 10.68 -3.01
C GLY A 67 -14.51 10.94 -4.51
N ASP A 68 -14.53 12.21 -4.90
CA ASP A 68 -14.32 12.62 -6.30
C ASP A 68 -12.86 12.97 -6.57
N HIS A 69 -11.98 12.00 -6.33
CA HIS A 69 -10.55 12.13 -6.57
C HIS A 69 -9.92 10.75 -6.70
N TRP A 70 -8.85 10.66 -7.49
CA TRP A 70 -8.06 9.44 -7.60
C TRP A 70 -7.37 9.14 -6.27
N LYS A 71 -7.32 7.86 -5.92
CA LYS A 71 -6.71 7.35 -4.70
C LYS A 71 -5.63 6.34 -5.02
N PHE A 72 -4.49 6.50 -4.37
CA PHE A 72 -3.38 5.56 -4.45
C PHE A 72 -3.48 4.46 -3.39
N SER A 73 -3.14 3.22 -3.77
CA SER A 73 -3.02 2.07 -2.89
C SER A 73 -1.72 1.31 -3.16
N GLU A 74 -1.04 0.88 -2.09
CA GLU A 74 0.10 -0.04 -2.13
C GLU A 74 -0.20 -1.23 -1.21
N LEU A 75 -0.12 -2.45 -1.75
CA LEU A 75 -0.52 -3.69 -1.09
C LEU A 75 0.62 -4.71 -1.18
N ALA A 76 1.10 -5.17 -0.04
CA ALA A 76 1.94 -6.35 0.02
C ALA A 76 1.19 -7.57 -0.49
N LEU A 77 1.76 -8.28 -1.46
CA LEU A 77 1.21 -9.53 -1.95
C LEU A 77 1.60 -10.68 -0.99
N PRO A 78 0.67 -11.58 -0.68
CA PRO A 78 0.97 -12.73 0.17
C PRO A 78 1.98 -13.65 -0.51
N LYS A 79 3.04 -14.02 0.21
CA LYS A 79 4.01 -15.00 -0.26
C LYS A 79 3.31 -16.36 -0.40
N ARG A 80 3.42 -16.97 -1.59
CA ARG A 80 2.87 -18.28 -1.88
C ARG A 80 3.85 -19.01 -2.78
N GLU A 81 3.87 -20.34 -2.72
CA GLU A 81 4.69 -21.11 -3.66
C GLU A 81 4.09 -21.07 -5.07
N GLY A 82 4.97 -20.95 -6.07
CA GLY A 82 4.63 -20.97 -7.48
C GLY A 82 4.20 -19.61 -8.05
N PHE A 83 3.43 -19.64 -9.13
CA PHE A 83 2.99 -18.43 -9.83
C PHE A 83 1.65 -17.94 -9.31
N LEU A 84 1.55 -16.63 -9.08
CA LEU A 84 0.33 -15.96 -8.66
C LEU A 84 -0.28 -15.12 -9.78
N GLN A 85 -1.58 -14.87 -9.68
CA GLN A 85 -2.28 -13.90 -10.51
C GLN A 85 -3.03 -12.94 -9.59
N ILE A 86 -2.96 -11.66 -9.92
CA ILE A 86 -3.73 -10.60 -9.29
C ILE A 86 -5.04 -10.50 -10.03
N VAL A 87 -6.14 -10.41 -9.28
CA VAL A 87 -7.48 -10.24 -9.84
C VAL A 87 -8.07 -8.97 -9.28
N PHE A 88 -8.25 -7.97 -10.14
CA PHE A 88 -9.14 -6.85 -9.85
C PHE A 88 -10.55 -7.29 -10.20
N GLU A 89 -11.45 -7.26 -9.23
CA GLU A 89 -12.87 -7.53 -9.44
C GLU A 89 -13.67 -6.30 -9.06
N THR A 90 -14.56 -5.88 -9.94
CA THR A 90 -15.59 -4.90 -9.62
C THR A 90 -16.93 -5.62 -9.48
N VAL A 91 -17.63 -5.38 -8.37
CA VAL A 91 -19.01 -5.82 -8.14
C VAL A 91 -19.93 -4.63 -8.34
N ARG A 92 -20.87 -4.75 -9.27
CA ARG A 92 -21.81 -3.68 -9.62
C ARG A 92 -22.74 -3.36 -8.44
N GLY A 93 -22.84 -2.08 -8.08
CA GLY A 93 -23.81 -1.61 -7.08
C GLY A 93 -25.23 -1.47 -7.63
N SER A 94 -26.15 -0.95 -6.82
CA SER A 94 -27.54 -0.69 -7.25
C SER A 94 -27.74 0.64 -7.99
N GLY A 95 -26.73 1.51 -7.99
CA GLY A 95 -26.78 2.82 -8.64
C GLY A 95 -26.65 2.73 -10.15
N ALA A 96 -27.24 3.69 -10.85
CA ALA A 96 -27.07 3.91 -12.29
C ALA A 96 -26.08 5.04 -12.62
N TYR A 97 -25.56 5.72 -11.58
CA TYR A 97 -24.71 6.90 -11.69
C TYR A 97 -23.44 6.70 -10.86
N GLY A 98 -22.29 6.94 -11.50
CA GLY A 98 -20.97 6.73 -10.90
C GLY A 98 -20.24 5.55 -11.53
N ASP A 99 -18.91 5.51 -11.45
CA ASP A 99 -18.11 4.43 -12.03
C ASP A 99 -16.89 4.07 -11.16
N ILE A 100 -16.34 2.89 -11.41
CA ILE A 100 -15.06 2.46 -10.85
C ILE A 100 -14.01 2.52 -11.96
N ALA A 101 -12.96 3.31 -11.73
CA ALA A 101 -11.82 3.40 -12.61
C ALA A 101 -10.54 2.96 -11.89
N ILE A 102 -9.63 2.34 -12.62
CA ILE A 102 -8.32 1.87 -12.14
C ILE A 102 -7.26 2.29 -13.16
N ASP A 103 -6.15 2.83 -12.69
CA ASP A 103 -5.01 3.19 -13.54
C ASP A 103 -3.65 3.01 -12.83
N ASP A 104 -2.56 3.18 -13.57
CA ASP A 104 -1.17 3.14 -13.07
C ASP A 104 -0.84 1.90 -12.22
N VAL A 105 -1.28 0.74 -12.69
CA VAL A 105 -1.03 -0.54 -12.01
C VAL A 105 0.43 -0.96 -12.17
N GLY A 106 1.14 -1.13 -11.07
CA GLY A 106 2.54 -1.56 -11.04
C GLY A 106 2.82 -2.65 -10.00
N ILE A 107 3.93 -3.34 -10.20
CA ILE A 107 4.49 -4.31 -9.25
C ILE A 107 5.87 -3.81 -8.81
N ILE A 108 6.06 -3.70 -7.50
CA ILE A 108 7.32 -3.34 -6.87
C ILE A 108 7.88 -4.58 -6.18
N THR A 109 9.20 -4.79 -6.27
CA THR A 109 9.89 -5.87 -5.55
C THR A 109 10.56 -5.33 -4.27
N ASP A 110 10.36 -6.02 -3.14
CA ASP A 110 11.09 -5.84 -1.87
C ASP A 110 11.13 -4.42 -1.29
N ALA A 111 10.07 -3.62 -1.51
CA ALA A 111 10.06 -2.22 -1.07
C ALA A 111 8.70 -1.70 -0.57
N CYS A 112 7.82 -2.57 -0.06
CA CYS A 112 6.52 -2.10 0.43
C CYS A 112 6.70 -1.33 1.73
N VAL A 113 6.00 -0.20 1.85
CA VAL A 113 5.96 0.58 3.09
C VAL A 113 4.51 0.66 3.59
N ARG A 114 4.32 0.61 4.91
CA ARG A 114 3.02 0.88 5.53
C ARG A 114 3.16 1.71 6.80
N LEU A 115 2.04 2.32 7.19
CA LEU A 115 1.89 3.04 8.46
C LEU A 115 0.98 2.24 9.40
N THR A 116 1.46 1.99 10.62
CA THR A 116 0.73 1.22 11.64
C THR A 116 0.58 2.02 12.94
N GLY A 117 -0.54 1.82 13.64
CA GLY A 117 -0.77 2.40 14.98
C GLY A 117 -1.29 3.84 15.00
N GLY A 118 -1.49 4.46 13.84
CA GLY A 118 -2.17 5.74 13.71
C GLY A 118 -3.69 5.65 13.76
N ASN A 119 -4.36 6.78 14.01
CA ASN A 119 -5.82 6.87 13.93
C ASN A 119 -6.34 6.98 12.50
N THR A 120 -5.45 7.32 11.57
CA THR A 120 -5.75 7.47 10.14
C THR A 120 -4.72 6.70 9.31
N SER A 121 -5.01 6.49 8.03
CA SER A 121 -4.04 5.91 7.08
C SER A 121 -2.88 6.85 6.71
N ALA A 122 -2.89 8.09 7.21
CA ALA A 122 -1.90 9.11 6.90
C ALA A 122 -0.89 9.32 8.04
N GLU A 123 -0.95 8.54 9.11
CA GLU A 123 0.00 8.66 10.22
C GLU A 123 0.28 7.28 10.83
N GLY A 124 1.47 7.10 11.39
CA GLY A 124 1.81 5.86 12.05
C GLY A 124 3.31 5.61 12.15
N ARG A 125 3.65 4.51 12.82
CA ARG A 125 4.96 3.88 12.78
C ARG A 125 5.22 3.37 11.37
N VAL A 126 6.43 3.61 10.86
CA VAL A 126 6.85 3.16 9.54
C VAL A 126 7.31 1.71 9.63
N GLU A 127 6.74 0.86 8.77
CA GLU A 127 7.15 -0.53 8.62
C GLU A 127 7.45 -0.82 7.15
N VAL A 128 8.49 -1.62 6.91
CA VAL A 128 8.94 -2.06 5.58
C VAL A 128 8.74 -3.57 5.46
N LEU A 129 8.34 -4.04 4.29
CA LEU A 129 8.30 -5.46 3.99
C LEU A 129 9.63 -5.92 3.39
N HIS A 130 10.32 -6.82 4.09
CA HIS A 130 11.56 -7.42 3.62
C HIS A 130 11.59 -8.92 3.94
N TYR A 131 12.07 -9.75 3.00
CA TYR A 131 12.04 -11.22 3.05
C TYR A 131 10.69 -11.89 3.42
N GLY A 132 9.57 -11.17 3.33
CA GLY A 132 8.22 -11.66 3.58
C GLY A 132 7.70 -11.33 4.97
N GLU A 133 8.48 -10.59 5.75
CA GLU A 133 8.15 -10.19 7.10
C GLU A 133 8.15 -8.66 7.21
N TRP A 134 7.15 -8.13 7.89
CA TRP A 134 7.11 -6.72 8.22
C TRP A 134 8.06 -6.46 9.37
N GLY A 135 8.84 -5.40 9.25
CA GLY A 135 9.73 -4.92 10.31
C GLY A 135 9.74 -3.41 10.36
N THR A 136 10.16 -2.87 11.50
CA THR A 136 10.17 -1.43 11.76
C THR A 136 11.42 -0.77 11.18
N VAL A 137 11.47 0.55 11.25
CA VAL A 137 12.62 1.36 10.88
C VAL A 137 13.10 2.09 12.12
N CYS A 138 14.39 2.12 12.40
CA CYS A 138 14.94 2.88 13.52
C CYS A 138 14.87 4.40 13.25
N ASN A 139 14.66 5.18 14.30
CA ASN A 139 14.56 6.64 14.25
C ASN A 139 15.91 7.36 14.36
N ASP A 140 17.01 6.62 14.42
CA ASP A 140 18.36 7.18 14.33
C ASP A 140 18.56 7.86 12.98
N ARG A 141 18.88 9.17 13.04
CA ARG A 141 18.94 10.10 11.90
C ARG A 141 17.63 10.32 11.14
N TRP A 142 16.50 9.80 11.61
CA TRP A 142 15.21 9.95 10.96
C TRP A 142 14.75 11.41 10.90
N GLY A 143 14.77 11.97 9.69
CA GLY A 143 14.56 13.39 9.41
C GLY A 143 13.34 13.70 8.55
N ASP A 144 13.26 14.98 8.15
CA ASP A 144 12.19 15.49 7.29
C ASP A 144 12.24 14.85 5.89
N GLU A 145 13.43 14.62 5.36
CA GLU A 145 13.67 14.02 4.05
C GLU A 145 13.20 12.55 4.00
N ASP A 146 13.48 11.77 5.05
CA ASP A 146 13.03 10.37 5.14
C ASP A 146 11.51 10.30 5.24
N ALA A 147 10.92 11.15 6.10
CA ALA A 147 9.49 11.26 6.22
C ALA A 147 8.84 11.67 4.89
N GLN A 148 9.47 12.58 4.14
CA GLN A 148 8.98 13.04 2.84
C GLN A 148 9.02 11.91 1.80
N VAL A 149 10.05 11.08 1.77
CA VAL A 149 10.12 9.91 0.88
C VAL A 149 9.00 8.92 1.22
N VAL A 150 8.79 8.59 2.50
CA VAL A 150 7.70 7.68 2.92
C VAL A 150 6.33 8.22 2.51
N CYS A 151 6.03 9.47 2.87
CA CYS A 151 4.73 10.04 2.58
C CYS A 151 4.50 10.19 1.08
N ARG A 152 5.52 10.57 0.29
CA ARG A 152 5.43 10.62 -1.17
C ARG A 152 5.22 9.24 -1.78
N GLN A 153 5.94 8.22 -1.32
CA GLN A 153 5.74 6.83 -1.73
C GLN A 153 4.30 6.38 -1.48
N LEU A 154 3.69 6.81 -0.38
CA LEU A 154 2.30 6.53 -0.02
C LEU A 154 1.28 7.49 -0.67
N GLY A 155 1.70 8.36 -1.58
CA GLY A 155 0.84 9.27 -2.33
C GLY A 155 0.39 10.51 -1.56
N PHE A 156 1.24 11.09 -0.72
CA PHE A 156 1.00 12.35 0.00
C PHE A 156 2.04 13.42 -0.41
N ARG A 157 1.65 14.69 -0.36
CA ARG A 157 2.51 15.83 -0.77
C ARG A 157 3.46 16.28 0.33
N TYR A 158 3.00 16.22 1.58
CA TYR A 158 3.72 16.77 2.71
C TYR A 158 3.91 15.72 3.79
N ALA A 159 5.02 15.84 4.53
CA ALA A 159 5.37 14.94 5.61
C ALA A 159 5.89 15.71 6.81
N ARG A 160 5.77 15.09 7.98
CA ARG A 160 6.51 15.44 9.19
C ARG A 160 6.98 14.18 9.90
N PRO A 161 8.24 14.11 10.34
CA PRO A 161 8.67 13.06 11.25
C PRO A 161 7.99 13.27 12.61
N VAL A 162 7.64 12.17 13.26
CA VAL A 162 7.06 12.20 14.62
C VAL A 162 8.16 11.84 15.61
N SER A 163 8.64 12.86 16.33
CA SER A 163 9.77 12.74 17.26
C SER A 163 9.43 12.12 18.61
N SER A 164 8.15 12.09 18.98
CA SER A 164 7.72 11.48 20.24
C SER A 164 7.79 9.96 20.11
N GLN A 165 8.77 9.38 20.79
CA GLN A 165 8.93 7.92 20.92
C GLN A 165 7.61 7.31 21.40
N ARG A 166 7.21 6.20 20.77
CA ARG A 166 5.98 5.42 21.07
C ARG A 166 4.65 6.11 20.74
N SER A 167 4.62 7.21 19.98
CA SER A 167 3.36 7.90 19.62
C SER A 167 2.34 6.99 18.94
N PHE A 168 2.81 6.02 18.15
CA PHE A 168 1.96 5.04 17.46
C PHE A 168 2.19 3.61 17.98
N GLY A 169 2.65 3.50 19.23
CA GLY A 169 3.02 2.24 19.86
C GLY A 169 4.35 1.69 19.38
N ARG A 170 4.87 0.72 20.14
CA ARG A 170 6.07 -0.04 19.79
C ARG A 170 5.73 -1.09 18.73
N GLY A 171 6.62 -1.30 17.77
CA GLY A 171 6.57 -2.47 16.91
C GLY A 171 7.06 -3.73 17.63
N GLY A 172 7.28 -4.76 16.83
CA GLY A 172 7.80 -6.04 17.28
C GLY A 172 8.41 -6.80 16.11
N GLY A 173 9.24 -7.80 16.41
CA GLY A 173 9.91 -8.59 15.40
C GLY A 173 11.21 -7.94 14.92
N HIS A 174 11.38 -7.84 13.61
CA HIS A 174 12.59 -7.28 13.01
C HIS A 174 12.55 -5.74 12.99
N ILE A 175 13.72 -5.12 13.14
CA ILE A 175 13.97 -3.74 12.72
C ILE A 175 14.78 -3.85 11.43
N TRP A 176 14.20 -3.47 10.30
CA TRP A 176 14.80 -3.73 8.99
C TRP A 176 15.81 -2.69 8.56
N LEU A 177 15.57 -1.42 8.92
CA LEU A 177 16.38 -0.29 8.47
C LEU A 177 16.82 0.54 9.66
N ASP A 178 18.02 1.07 9.56
CA ASP A 178 18.64 1.98 10.51
C ASP A 178 19.56 2.96 9.78
N GLN A 179 19.75 4.14 10.39
CA GLN A 179 20.46 5.30 9.85
C GLN A 179 20.02 5.63 8.41
N VAL A 180 18.70 5.60 8.19
CA VAL A 180 18.14 6.03 6.92
C VAL A 180 18.48 7.51 6.73
N ALA A 181 19.03 7.83 5.58
CA ALA A 181 19.53 9.16 5.26
C ALA A 181 19.16 9.53 3.82
N CYS A 182 17.86 9.62 3.55
CA CYS A 182 17.34 10.03 2.25
C CYS A 182 17.82 11.45 1.88
N THR A 183 17.96 11.70 0.58
CA THR A 183 18.15 13.04 0.01
C THR A 183 16.83 13.76 -0.27
N GLY A 184 15.71 13.02 -0.22
CA GLY A 184 14.34 13.48 -0.49
C GLY A 184 13.86 13.17 -1.92
N ASN A 185 14.78 12.78 -2.80
CA ASN A 185 14.49 12.51 -4.22
C ASN A 185 14.22 11.03 -4.52
N GLU A 186 14.53 10.14 -3.58
CA GLU A 186 14.39 8.70 -3.73
C GLU A 186 12.93 8.31 -3.97
N SER A 187 12.67 7.40 -4.90
CA SER A 187 11.29 6.94 -5.15
C SER A 187 10.70 6.16 -3.97
N ARG A 188 11.56 5.50 -3.19
CA ARG A 188 11.19 4.58 -2.13
C ARG A 188 12.12 4.72 -0.94
N LEU A 189 11.62 4.39 0.24
CA LEU A 189 12.43 4.42 1.46
C LEU A 189 13.64 3.48 1.38
N THR A 190 13.48 2.33 0.73
CA THR A 190 14.53 1.32 0.56
C THR A 190 15.59 1.70 -0.47
N ASP A 191 15.37 2.78 -1.22
CA ASP A 191 16.37 3.32 -2.16
C ASP A 191 17.29 4.34 -1.46
N CYS A 192 16.95 4.76 -0.24
CA CYS A 192 17.75 5.70 0.53
C CYS A 192 19.02 5.04 1.08
N PRO A 193 20.12 5.79 1.25
CA PRO A 193 21.26 5.31 2.02
C PRO A 193 20.83 4.87 3.42
N HIS A 194 21.25 3.68 3.83
CA HIS A 194 21.00 3.09 5.15
C HIS A 194 22.11 2.08 5.49
N ASN A 195 22.24 1.66 6.76
CA ASN A 195 23.33 0.78 7.21
C ASN A 195 23.31 -0.61 6.55
N GLY A 196 22.13 -1.08 6.17
CA GLY A 196 21.92 -2.40 5.60
C GLY A 196 20.65 -3.01 6.16
N TRP A 197 20.27 -4.18 5.67
CA TRP A 197 19.09 -4.88 6.15
C TRP A 197 19.37 -5.55 7.49
N ALA A 198 18.55 -5.24 8.50
CA ALA A 198 18.69 -5.74 9.88
C ALA A 198 20.06 -5.44 10.53
N ASP A 199 20.78 -4.44 10.05
CA ASP A 199 22.01 -3.94 10.67
C ASP A 199 21.67 -2.68 11.47
N HIS A 200 21.42 -2.85 12.77
CA HIS A 200 20.98 -1.80 13.69
C HIS A 200 21.41 -2.14 15.13
N ASP A 201 21.49 -1.12 15.98
CA ASP A 201 21.66 -1.26 17.43
C ASP A 201 20.44 -0.79 18.24
N CYS A 202 19.36 -0.41 17.55
CA CYS A 202 18.14 0.13 18.15
C CYS A 202 17.23 -0.90 18.84
N ALA A 203 16.39 -0.41 19.75
CA ALA A 203 15.25 -1.12 20.34
C ALA A 203 13.91 -0.58 19.80
N HIS A 204 12.80 -1.29 20.04
CA HIS A 204 11.48 -0.89 19.50
C HIS A 204 10.84 0.36 20.13
N ASP A 205 11.46 1.01 21.12
CA ASP A 205 11.08 2.39 21.47
C ASP A 205 11.73 3.46 20.59
N GLU A 206 12.63 3.04 19.71
CA GLU A 206 13.29 3.87 18.70
C GLU A 206 12.67 3.66 17.32
N ASP A 207 11.48 3.07 17.22
CA ASP A 207 10.81 2.91 15.93
C ASP A 207 10.36 4.27 15.35
N ALA A 208 10.78 4.53 14.11
CA ALA A 208 10.47 5.72 13.33
C ALA A 208 8.98 5.82 12.97
N SER A 209 8.51 7.06 12.86
CA SER A 209 7.10 7.38 12.68
C SER A 209 6.93 8.66 11.85
N VAL A 210 5.83 8.74 11.11
CA VAL A 210 5.50 9.91 10.26
C VAL A 210 4.04 10.32 10.40
N SER A 211 3.79 11.58 10.05
CA SER A 211 2.45 12.10 9.76
C SER A 211 2.48 12.77 8.39
N CYS A 212 1.60 12.32 7.51
CA CYS A 212 1.50 12.72 6.11
C CYS A 212 0.27 13.60 5.89
N TYR A 213 0.38 14.55 4.97
CA TYR A 213 -0.69 15.50 4.65
C TYR A 213 -0.77 15.79 3.16
N GLY A 214 -1.92 16.31 2.73
CA GLY A 214 -2.17 16.67 1.35
C GLY A 214 -2.07 15.45 0.44
N LYS A 215 -3.01 14.50 0.58
CA LYS A 215 -3.11 13.35 -0.31
C LYS A 215 -3.04 13.84 -1.77
N VAL A 216 -2.18 13.23 -2.57
CA VAL A 216 -2.07 13.55 -3.99
C VAL A 216 -3.24 12.88 -4.67
N ASP A 217 -4.23 13.70 -4.99
CA ASP A 217 -5.27 13.39 -5.94
C ASP A 217 -4.68 13.65 -7.34
N PHE A 218 -4.58 12.61 -8.16
CA PHE A 218 -4.30 12.75 -9.59
C PHE A 218 -5.60 13.08 -10.35
#